data_AF-A0A087UAY8-F1
#
_entry.id   AF-A0A087UAY8-F1
#
_cell.length_a   1.000
_cell.length_b   1.000
_cell.length_c   1.000
_cell.angle_alpha   90.00
_cell.angle_beta   90.00
_cell.angle_gamma   90.00
#
_symmetry.space_group_name_H-M   'P 1'
#
loop_
_entity.id
_entity.type
_entity.pdbx_description
1 polymer ?
#
loop_
_entity_poly.entity_id
_entity_poly.type
_entity_poly.pdbx_seq_one_letter_code
_entity_poly.pdbx_strand_id
1 'polypeptide(L)' 'MAVTVCTRFSDNYELKEELGKGAFSIVRRCVQKNTGLEFA' A
#
# COMPACT_ATOMS: atom_id res chain seq x y z
N MET A 1 -14.04 9.12 20.73
CA MET A 1 -13.07 8.16 20.17
C MET A 1 -12.98 8.45 18.68
N ALA A 2 -11.88 9.03 18.22
CA ALA A 2 -11.65 9.17 16.78
C ALA A 2 -11.48 7.75 16.22
N VAL A 3 -12.49 7.27 15.49
CA VAL A 3 -12.36 6.07 14.66
C VAL A 3 -11.39 6.48 13.57
N THR A 4 -10.11 6.20 13.77
CA THR A 4 -9.14 6.23 12.70
C THR A 4 -9.68 5.26 11.65
N VAL A 5 -10.29 5.79 10.58
CA VAL A 5 -10.61 5.01 9.39
C VAL A 5 -9.26 4.66 8.77
N CYS A 6 -8.56 3.71 9.38
CA CYS A 6 -7.58 2.92 8.71
C CYS A 6 -8.40 1.93 7.88
N THR A 7 -8.88 2.37 6.72
CA THR A 7 -9.01 1.44 5.59
C THR A 7 -7.61 0.86 5.46
N ARG A 8 -7.40 -0.31 6.09
CA ARG A 8 -6.11 -0.97 6.10
C ARG A 8 -5.67 -0.98 4.66
N PHE A 9 -4.52 -0.39 4.37
CA PHE A 9 -4.02 -0.32 3.00
C PHE A 9 -4.09 -1.72 2.35
N SER A 10 -3.79 -2.77 3.13
CA SER A 10 -3.92 -4.20 2.81
C SER A 10 -5.31 -4.70 2.38
N ASP A 11 -6.39 -4.01 2.74
CA ASP A 11 -7.77 -4.37 2.41
C ASP A 11 -8.10 -4.04 0.94
N ASN A 12 -7.66 -2.85 0.49
CA ASN A 12 -7.91 -2.36 -0.86
C ASN A 12 -6.69 -2.47 -1.77
N TYR A 13 -5.48 -2.59 -1.22
CA TYR A 13 -4.21 -2.63 -1.94
C TYR A 13 -3.38 -3.83 -1.49
N GLU A 14 -2.99 -4.64 -2.44
CA GLU A 14 -2.07 -5.76 -2.27
C GLU A 14 -0.63 -5.27 -2.42
N LEU A 15 0.12 -5.21 -1.31
CA LEU A 15 1.56 -4.94 -1.33
C LEU A 15 2.30 -6.15 -1.95
N LYS A 16 3.07 -5.87 -2.99
CA LYS A 16 3.95 -6.83 -3.69
C LYS A 16 5.40 -6.62 -3.23
N GLU A 17 6.34 -6.74 -4.15
CA GLU A 17 7.77 -6.62 -3.89
C GLU A 17 8.17 -5.20 -3.44
N GLU A 18 9.22 -5.13 -2.61
CA GLU A 18 9.92 -3.88 -2.33
C GLU A 18 10.69 -3.45 -3.57
N LEU A 19 10.29 -2.32 -4.14
CA LEU A 19 10.95 -1.71 -5.29
C LEU A 19 12.20 -0.95 -4.83
N GLY A 20 12.18 -0.37 -3.63
CA GLY A 20 13.31 0.37 -3.11
C GLY A 20 13.18 0.75 -1.65
N LYS A 21 14.32 0.82 -0.97
CA LYS A 21 14.45 1.23 0.42
C LYS A 21 15.26 2.53 0.46
N GLY A 22 14.63 3.61 0.90
CA GLY A 22 15.30 4.85 1.25
C GLY A 22 15.81 4.86 2.69
N ALA A 23 16.44 5.96 3.10
CA ALA A 23 16.97 6.13 4.45
C ALA A 23 15.87 6.22 5.54
N PHE A 24 14.64 6.61 5.17
CA PHE A 24 13.52 6.80 6.10
C PHE A 24 12.20 6.19 5.61
N SER A 25 12.17 5.58 4.42
CA SER A 25 10.95 5.05 3.81
C SER A 25 11.26 3.85 2.92
N ILE A 26 10.24 3.03 2.67
CA ILE A 26 10.29 1.86 1.78
C ILE A 26 9.20 2.00 0.75
N VAL A 27 9.60 1.97 -0.52
CA VAL A 27 8.74 1.95 -1.68
C VAL A 27 8.42 0.49 -1.97
N ARG A 28 7.15 0.13 -1.82
CA ARG A 28 6.62 -1.18 -2.16
C ARG A 28 5.65 -1.02 -3.31
N ARG A 29 5.78 -1.88 -4.32
CA ARG A 29 4.73 -2.00 -5.34
C ARG A 29 3.44 -2.40 -4.63
N CYS A 30 2.34 -1.77 -4.97
CA CYS A 30 1.02 -2.08 -4.43
C CYS A 30 0.00 -2.16 -5.56
N VAL A 31 -0.88 -3.14 -5.52
CA VAL A 31 -1.92 -3.33 -6.55
C VAL A 31 -3.27 -3.11 -5.93
N GLN A 32 -4.02 -2.16 -6.47
CA GLN A 32 -5.34 -1.85 -5.99
C GLN A 32 -6.29 -2.99 -6.39
N LYS A 33 -6.78 -3.77 -5.41
CA LYS A 33 -7.62 -4.96 -5.64
C LYS A 33 -8.93 -4.63 -6.33
N ASN A 34 -9.47 -3.43 -6.11
CA ASN A 34 -10.76 -3.03 -6.68
C ASN A 34 -10.68 -2.68 -8.17
N THR A 35 -9.58 -2.08 -8.63
CA THR A 35 -9.41 -1.63 -10.03
C THR A 35 -8.42 -2.48 -10.82
N GLY A 36 -7.61 -3.30 -10.15
CA GLY A 36 -6.50 -4.04 -10.75
C GLY A 36 -5.32 -3.16 -11.15
N LEU A 37 -5.32 -1.88 -10.79
CA LEU A 37 -4.27 -0.94 -11.13
C LEU A 37 -3.05 -1.12 -10.22
N GLU A 38 -1.87 -1.11 -10.82
CA GLU A 38 -0.61 -1.30 -10.13
C GLU A 38 0.08 0.05 -9.89
N PHE A 39 0.50 0.29 -8.64
CA PHE A 39 1.12 1.53 -8.16
C PHE A 39 2.45 1.23 -7.46
N ALA A 40 3.31 2.23 -7.35
CA ALA A 40 4.65 2.17 -6.76
C ALA A 40 4.91 3.42 -5.92
#